data_AF-A0A6G3BW46-F1
#
_entry.id   AF-A0A6G3BW46-F1
#
_cell.length_a   1.000
_cell.length_b   1.000
_cell.length_c   1.000
_cell.angle_alpha   90.00
_cell.angle_beta   90.00
_cell.angle_gamma   90.00
#
_symmetry.space_group_name_H-M   'P 1'
#
loop_
_entity.id
_entity.type
_entity.pdbx_description
1 polymer ?
#
loop_
_entity_poly.entity_id
_entity_poly.type
_entity_poly.pdbx_seq_one_letter_code
_entity_poly.pdbx_strand_id
1 'polypeptide(L)'
;MTSTGLPESLIATLPGSAYTDPGVFAQEQEHIFEAMWFCAVRSADLVGPGAFRTVQVGRESILVTRARDQSVRAFFNVCRHRGAKLCTAESGEVKRAFQCPYHAWTYDLTGKLVAAPNLTKMPDVSRTEYGLAAVATREWLGYVWVCLAENPPPFDEVVQDVVARLGDTESIERYGIEDLDVGRRIVYDVRANWKLIVENFMECYHCAT
;
A
#
# COMPACT_ATOMS: atom_id res chain seq x y z
N MET A 1 24.27 8.18 -33.24
CA MET A 1 23.41 7.19 -33.91
C MET A 1 22.28 7.97 -34.57
N THR A 2 22.14 7.85 -35.89
CA THR A 2 21.05 8.48 -36.65
C THR A 2 19.72 7.91 -36.19
N SER A 3 18.91 8.70 -35.48
CA SER A 3 17.53 8.31 -35.20
C SER A 3 16.77 8.36 -36.51
N THR A 4 16.50 7.22 -37.12
CA THR A 4 15.33 7.09 -37.99
C THR A 4 14.13 7.62 -37.20
N GLY A 5 13.44 8.63 -37.76
CA GLY A 5 12.21 9.13 -37.17
C GLY A 5 11.20 7.99 -37.05
N LEU A 6 10.42 7.98 -35.96
CA LEU A 6 9.38 6.98 -35.78
C LEU A 6 8.27 7.21 -36.82
N PRO A 7 7.78 6.15 -37.50
CA PRO A 7 6.55 6.21 -38.28
C PRO A 7 5.37 6.67 -37.43
N GLU A 8 4.34 7.29 -38.04
CA GLU A 8 3.14 7.78 -37.32
C GLU A 8 2.40 6.70 -36.52
N SER A 9 2.50 5.44 -36.94
CA SER A 9 1.89 4.30 -36.26
C SER A 9 2.61 3.88 -34.97
N LEU A 10 3.82 4.40 -34.72
CA LEU A 10 4.62 4.03 -33.55
C LEU A 10 4.73 5.20 -32.57
N ILE A 11 4.46 4.90 -31.30
CA ILE A 11 4.72 5.80 -30.19
C ILE A 11 6.05 5.40 -29.55
N ALA A 12 6.93 6.36 -29.31
CA ALA A 12 8.20 6.11 -28.63
C ALA A 12 7.95 5.62 -27.20
N THR A 13 8.71 4.63 -26.75
CA THR A 13 8.81 4.31 -25.32
C THR A 13 9.61 5.38 -24.59
N LEU A 14 9.65 5.29 -23.26
CA LEU A 14 10.55 6.11 -22.46
C LEU A 14 12.03 5.85 -22.84
N PRO A 15 12.93 6.84 -22.66
CA PRO A 15 14.35 6.62 -22.86
C PRO A 15 14.89 5.58 -21.88
N GLY A 16 15.97 4.88 -22.25
CA GLY A 16 16.56 3.82 -21.43
C GLY A 16 16.88 4.24 -19.98
N SER A 17 17.29 5.49 -19.78
CA SER A 17 17.56 6.05 -18.44
C SER A 17 16.33 6.03 -17.52
N ALA A 18 15.12 6.12 -18.04
CA ALA A 18 13.90 6.03 -17.23
C ALA A 18 13.78 4.68 -16.52
N TYR A 19 14.39 3.62 -17.08
CA TYR A 19 14.33 2.28 -16.51
C TYR A 19 15.53 1.94 -15.62
N THR A 20 16.67 2.62 -15.81
CA THR A 20 17.94 2.24 -15.17
C THR A 20 18.51 3.29 -14.20
N ASP A 21 18.09 4.55 -14.29
CA ASP A 21 18.63 5.63 -13.47
C ASP A 21 18.06 5.56 -12.03
N PRO A 22 18.90 5.39 -11.00
CA PRO A 22 18.45 5.34 -9.61
C PRO A 22 17.83 6.67 -9.14
N GLY A 23 18.22 7.81 -9.72
CA GLY A 23 17.64 9.11 -9.42
C GLY A 23 16.22 9.26 -9.98
N VAL A 24 15.93 8.65 -11.13
CA VAL A 24 14.56 8.56 -11.65
C VAL A 24 13.72 7.66 -10.75
N PHE A 25 14.23 6.48 -10.39
CA PHE A 25 13.50 5.58 -9.51
C PHE A 25 13.19 6.21 -8.15
N ALA A 26 14.14 6.95 -7.55
CA ALA A 26 13.90 7.66 -6.29
C ALA A 26 12.76 8.69 -6.39
N GLN A 27 12.67 9.42 -7.51
CA GLN A 27 11.57 10.35 -7.76
C GLN A 27 10.24 9.62 -7.98
N GLU A 28 10.24 8.46 -8.64
CA GLU A 28 9.04 7.62 -8.80
C GLU A 28 8.54 7.09 -7.45
N GLN A 29 9.45 6.69 -6.55
CA GLN A 29 9.10 6.31 -5.17
C GLN A 29 8.33 7.44 -4.46
N GLU A 30 8.85 8.66 -4.51
CA GLU A 30 8.26 9.82 -3.83
C GLU A 30 6.96 10.31 -4.48
N HIS A 31 6.94 10.46 -5.81
CA HIS A 31 5.87 11.15 -6.51
C HIS A 31 4.79 10.23 -7.08
N ILE A 32 5.04 8.92 -7.15
CA ILE A 32 4.04 7.95 -7.63
C ILE A 32 3.65 7.06 -6.46
N PHE A 33 4.58 6.25 -5.95
CA PHE A 33 4.23 5.21 -4.98
C PHE A 33 3.81 5.78 -3.61
N GLU A 34 4.46 6.84 -3.16
CA GLU A 34 4.17 7.48 -1.86
C GLU A 34 3.07 8.55 -1.97
N ALA A 35 2.74 9.03 -3.18
CA ALA A 35 1.78 10.12 -3.38
C ALA A 35 0.41 9.69 -3.94
N MET A 36 0.32 8.51 -4.57
CA MET A 36 -0.91 7.99 -5.17
C MET A 36 -1.54 6.88 -4.31
N TRP A 37 -2.76 6.48 -4.66
CA TRP A 37 -3.41 5.32 -4.06
C TRP A 37 -2.78 4.02 -4.56
N PHE A 38 -2.31 3.19 -3.63
CA PHE A 38 -1.69 1.90 -3.89
C PHE A 38 -2.60 0.76 -3.42
N CYS A 39 -2.88 -0.20 -4.30
CA CYS A 39 -3.62 -1.41 -3.95
C CYS A 39 -2.72 -2.34 -3.11
N ALA A 40 -2.89 -2.33 -1.79
CA ALA A 40 -1.96 -2.95 -0.85
C ALA A 40 -2.19 -4.44 -0.63
N VAL A 41 -3.43 -4.83 -0.27
CA VAL A 41 -3.77 -6.21 0.10
C VAL A 41 -5.23 -6.52 -0.26
N ARG A 42 -5.61 -7.80 -0.26
CA ARG A 42 -7.04 -8.16 -0.26
C ARG A 42 -7.62 -7.90 1.11
N SER A 43 -8.85 -7.41 1.17
CA SER A 43 -9.60 -7.24 2.42
C SER A 43 -9.73 -8.58 3.17
N ALA A 44 -9.95 -9.67 2.42
CA ALA A 44 -10.02 -11.04 2.93
C ALA A 44 -8.70 -11.56 3.54
N ASP A 45 -7.54 -10.96 3.23
CA ASP A 45 -6.28 -11.28 3.92
C ASP A 45 -6.31 -10.83 5.41
N LEU A 46 -7.28 -9.99 5.80
CA LEU A 46 -7.50 -9.45 7.15
C LEU A 46 -8.78 -10.04 7.78
N VAL A 47 -8.76 -11.35 8.04
CA VAL A 47 -9.90 -12.20 8.43
C VAL A 47 -10.73 -11.68 9.62
N GLY A 48 -10.11 -10.96 10.55
CA GLY A 48 -10.82 -10.42 11.71
C GLY A 48 -9.99 -9.45 12.54
N PRO A 49 -10.55 -8.89 13.62
CA PRO A 49 -9.88 -7.88 14.42
C PRO A 49 -8.51 -8.30 14.92
N GLY A 50 -7.49 -7.49 14.63
CA GLY A 50 -6.11 -7.73 15.01
C GLY A 50 -5.31 -8.52 13.96
N ALA A 51 -5.97 -9.08 12.93
CA ALA A 51 -5.28 -9.55 11.75
C ALA A 51 -4.54 -8.39 11.09
N PHE A 52 -3.33 -8.65 10.61
CA PHE A 52 -2.52 -7.64 9.96
C PHE A 52 -1.71 -8.21 8.79
N ARG A 53 -1.33 -7.28 7.91
CA ARG A 53 -0.32 -7.45 6.87
C ARG A 53 0.67 -6.29 6.98
N THR A 54 1.94 -6.56 6.67
CA THR A 54 2.90 -5.48 6.41
C THR A 54 3.20 -5.44 4.93
N VAL A 55 3.08 -4.27 4.31
CA VAL A 55 3.37 -4.07 2.89
C VAL A 55 4.43 -2.99 2.72
N GLN A 56 5.18 -3.08 1.62
CA GLN A 56 6.13 -2.05 1.21
C GLN A 56 5.43 -1.16 0.17
N VAL A 57 5.33 0.14 0.46
CA VAL A 57 4.78 1.13 -0.47
C VAL A 57 5.81 2.23 -0.66
N GLY A 58 6.33 2.33 -1.88
CA GLY A 58 7.53 3.13 -2.11
C GLY A 58 8.66 2.67 -1.16
N ARG A 59 9.25 3.63 -0.44
CA ARG A 59 10.33 3.38 0.52
C ARG A 59 9.82 3.02 1.91
N GLU A 60 8.52 3.04 2.13
CA GLU A 60 7.92 2.94 3.46
C GLU A 60 7.28 1.58 3.75
N SER A 61 7.45 1.11 4.98
CA SER A 61 6.78 -0.11 5.47
C SER A 61 5.47 0.27 6.13
N ILE A 62 4.36 -0.25 5.62
CA ILE A 62 3.01 0.05 6.08
C ILE A 62 2.42 -1.16 6.80
N LEU A 63 1.90 -0.94 8.00
CA LEU A 63 1.11 -1.91 8.76
C LEU A 63 -0.37 -1.70 8.46
N VAL A 64 -1.01 -2.68 7.83
CA VAL A 64 -2.45 -2.68 7.55
C VAL A 64 -3.13 -3.67 8.48
N THR A 65 -4.19 -3.27 9.17
CA THR A 65 -4.88 -4.09 10.16
C THR A 65 -6.38 -3.90 10.18
N ARG A 66 -7.12 -4.94 10.57
CA ARG A 66 -8.55 -4.88 10.86
C ARG A 66 -8.76 -4.48 12.33
N ALA A 67 -9.47 -3.38 12.56
CA ALA A 67 -9.84 -2.94 13.90
C ALA A 67 -11.06 -3.71 14.43
N ARG A 68 -11.41 -3.49 15.71
CA ARG A 68 -12.53 -4.18 16.38
C ARG A 68 -13.91 -3.82 15.83
N ASP A 69 -14.02 -2.62 15.28
CA ASP A 69 -15.22 -2.12 14.58
C ASP A 69 -15.32 -2.66 13.14
N GLN A 70 -14.48 -3.63 12.77
CA GLN A 70 -14.34 -4.18 11.42
C GLN A 70 -13.80 -3.20 10.37
N SER A 71 -13.43 -1.97 10.72
CA SER A 71 -12.77 -1.07 9.78
C SER A 71 -11.32 -1.50 9.52
N VAL A 72 -10.81 -1.30 8.30
CA VAL A 72 -9.36 -1.35 8.05
C VAL A 72 -8.72 -0.04 8.48
N ARG A 73 -7.55 -0.15 9.10
CA ARG A 73 -6.65 0.94 9.42
C ARG A 73 -5.27 0.64 8.85
N ALA A 74 -4.56 1.66 8.39
CA ALA A 74 -3.16 1.54 8.01
C ALA A 74 -2.31 2.57 8.75
N PHE A 75 -1.07 2.21 9.04
CA PHE A 75 -0.10 3.05 9.73
C PHE A 75 1.29 2.84 9.16
N PHE A 76 2.17 3.84 9.26
CA PHE A 76 3.60 3.58 9.14
C PHE A 76 4.00 2.54 10.20
N ASN A 77 4.70 1.48 9.79
CA ASN A 77 5.12 0.37 10.64
C ASN A 77 6.34 0.76 11.49
N VAL A 78 6.21 1.86 12.22
CA VAL A 78 7.30 2.55 12.91
C VAL A 78 6.81 3.03 14.27
N CYS A 79 7.47 2.57 15.33
CA CYS A 79 7.19 3.01 16.68
C CYS A 79 7.54 4.49 16.86
N ARG A 80 6.61 5.27 17.41
CA ARG A 80 6.78 6.71 17.66
C ARG A 80 7.77 7.06 18.77
N HIS A 81 8.30 6.08 19.49
CA HIS A 81 9.34 6.32 20.50
C HIS A 81 10.71 6.55 19.87
N ARG A 82 11.24 5.53 19.18
CA ARG A 82 12.61 5.52 18.63
C ARG A 82 12.71 4.85 17.26
N GLY A 83 11.61 4.82 16.49
CA GLY A 83 11.63 4.38 15.10
C GLY A 83 11.74 2.88 14.87
N ALA A 84 11.66 2.04 15.91
CA ALA A 84 11.72 0.59 15.73
C ALA A 84 10.50 0.09 14.93
N LYS A 85 10.73 -0.86 14.02
CA LYS A 85 9.65 -1.55 13.29
C LYS A 85 8.77 -2.32 14.27
N LEU A 86 7.43 -2.16 14.18
CA LEU A 86 6.50 -2.81 15.12
C LEU A 86 6.31 -4.28 14.77
N CYS A 87 6.08 -4.57 13.48
CA CYS A 87 5.84 -5.91 12.98
C CYS A 87 6.88 -6.25 11.92
N THR A 88 7.66 -7.30 12.15
CA THR A 88 8.66 -7.80 11.19
C THR A 88 8.13 -8.91 10.30
N ALA A 89 7.05 -9.58 10.72
CA ALA A 89 6.37 -10.57 9.90
C ALA A 89 5.50 -9.89 8.83
N GLU A 90 5.47 -10.47 7.64
CA GLU A 90 4.62 -10.02 6.52
C GLU A 90 3.13 -10.10 6.86
N SER A 91 2.77 -10.98 7.79
CA SER A 91 1.42 -11.19 8.25
C SER A 91 1.36 -11.75 9.66
N GLY A 92 0.19 -11.60 10.30
CA GLY A 92 -0.10 -12.25 11.55
C GLY A 92 -1.39 -11.74 12.17
N GLU A 93 -1.56 -12.02 13.45
CA GLU A 93 -2.69 -11.55 14.25
C GLU A 93 -2.20 -11.15 15.65
N VAL A 94 -2.72 -10.04 16.17
CA VAL A 94 -2.53 -9.62 17.55
C VAL A 94 -3.85 -9.61 18.30
N LYS A 95 -3.88 -10.06 19.56
CA LYS A 95 -5.14 -10.16 20.32
C LYS A 95 -5.81 -8.82 20.61
N ARG A 96 -5.02 -7.79 20.95
CA ARG A 96 -5.56 -6.49 21.39
C ARG A 96 -4.80 -5.26 20.92
N ALA A 97 -3.50 -5.40 20.68
CA ALA A 97 -2.60 -4.27 20.49
C ALA A 97 -1.29 -4.71 19.83
N PHE A 98 -0.62 -3.78 19.16
CA PHE A 98 0.74 -3.92 18.67
C PHE A 98 1.71 -3.44 19.75
N GLN A 99 2.61 -4.32 20.17
CA GLN A 99 3.65 -3.97 21.14
C GLN A 99 4.99 -3.85 20.43
N CYS A 100 5.63 -2.69 20.56
CA CYS A 100 6.96 -2.44 20.03
C CYS A 100 7.98 -3.37 20.70
N PRO A 101 8.79 -4.12 19.92
CA PRO A 101 9.75 -5.07 20.46
C PRO A 101 10.93 -4.40 21.20
N TYR A 102 11.12 -3.07 21.03
CA TYR A 102 12.26 -2.38 21.62
C TYR A 102 12.03 -2.00 23.09
N HIS A 103 10.96 -1.24 23.37
CA HIS A 103 10.68 -0.71 24.72
C HIS A 103 9.22 -0.92 25.15
N ALA A 104 8.51 -1.88 24.54
CA ALA A 104 7.14 -2.25 24.89
C ALA A 104 6.10 -1.11 24.83
N TRP A 105 6.37 -0.05 24.06
CA TRP A 105 5.32 0.90 23.69
C TRP A 105 4.22 0.16 22.92
N THR A 106 3.00 0.27 23.42
CA THR A 106 1.88 -0.57 23.02
C THR A 106 0.78 0.30 22.45
N TYR A 107 0.38 0.00 21.22
CA TYR A 107 -0.62 0.73 20.45
C TYR A 107 -1.84 -0.16 20.23
N ASP A 108 -3.04 0.36 20.44
CA ASP A 108 -4.25 -0.41 20.10
C ASP A 108 -4.44 -0.52 18.57
N LEU A 109 -5.49 -1.22 18.15
CA LEU A 109 -5.79 -1.43 16.73
C LEU A 109 -6.25 -0.16 15.99
N THR A 110 -6.48 0.95 16.70
CA THR A 110 -6.72 2.26 16.07
C THR A 110 -5.46 3.12 16.03
N GLY A 111 -4.31 2.58 16.46
CA GLY A 111 -3.02 3.24 16.46
C GLY A 111 -2.77 4.13 17.69
N LYS A 112 -3.70 4.23 18.63
CA LYS A 112 -3.53 5.07 19.82
C LYS A 112 -2.51 4.45 20.76
N LEU A 113 -1.63 5.27 21.35
CA LEU A 113 -0.71 4.80 22.39
C LEU A 113 -1.53 4.44 23.64
N VAL A 114 -1.55 3.15 24.01
CA VAL A 114 -2.34 2.67 25.14
C VAL A 114 -1.54 2.32 26.37
N ALA A 115 -0.29 1.91 26.21
CA ALA A 115 0.62 1.68 27.31
C ALA A 115 2.07 1.90 26.89
N ALA A 116 2.89 2.34 27.83
CA ALA A 116 4.34 2.32 27.72
C ALA A 116 4.92 2.17 29.13
N PRO A 117 6.13 1.61 29.29
CA PRO A 117 6.82 1.61 30.58
C PRO A 117 6.87 3.01 31.18
N ASN A 118 6.52 3.14 32.46
CA ASN A 118 6.48 4.40 33.23
C ASN A 118 5.53 5.49 32.70
N LEU A 119 4.66 5.21 31.73
CA LEU A 119 3.77 6.23 31.14
C LEU A 119 2.88 6.93 32.17
N THR A 120 2.45 6.24 33.22
CA THR A 120 1.65 6.82 34.31
C THR A 120 2.39 7.89 35.12
N LYS A 121 3.73 7.91 35.07
CA LYS A 121 4.59 8.94 35.68
C LYS A 121 4.90 10.09 34.72
N MET A 122 4.37 10.06 33.50
CA MET A 122 4.61 11.03 32.43
C MET A 122 3.24 11.57 31.94
N PRO A 123 2.48 12.28 32.79
CA PRO A 123 1.12 12.73 32.48
C PRO A 123 1.04 13.75 31.34
N ASP A 124 2.17 14.38 31.01
CA ASP A 124 2.37 15.31 29.90
C ASP A 124 2.47 14.62 28.54
N VAL A 125 2.70 13.30 28.49
CA VAL A 125 2.79 12.56 27.22
C VAL A 125 1.39 12.32 26.65
N SER A 126 1.07 13.06 25.59
CA SER A 126 -0.18 12.89 24.84
C SER A 126 -0.22 11.54 24.14
N ARG A 127 -1.16 10.70 24.55
CA ARG A 127 -1.39 9.37 23.96
C ARG A 127 -1.92 9.40 22.53
N THR A 128 -2.43 10.56 22.10
CA THR A 128 -2.93 10.77 20.73
C THR A 128 -1.82 11.27 19.83
N GLU A 129 -1.04 12.28 20.26
CA GLU A 129 0.07 12.84 19.45
C GLU A 129 1.18 11.81 19.21
N TYR A 130 1.42 10.96 20.22
CA TYR A 130 2.37 9.85 20.14
C TYR A 130 1.74 8.53 19.65
N GLY A 131 0.50 8.55 19.16
CA GLY A 131 -0.11 7.43 18.44
C GLY A 131 0.58 7.16 17.09
N LEU A 132 0.38 5.99 16.50
CA LEU A 132 0.95 5.64 15.21
C LEU A 132 0.56 6.66 14.13
N ALA A 133 1.50 6.97 13.25
CA ALA A 133 1.23 7.84 12.10
C ALA A 133 0.29 7.10 11.14
N ALA A 134 -0.93 7.60 11.00
CA ALA A 134 -1.95 7.00 10.17
C ALA A 134 -1.64 7.19 8.68
N VAL A 135 -2.07 6.22 7.88
CA VAL A 135 -1.98 6.23 6.42
C VAL A 135 -3.41 6.22 5.88
N ALA A 136 -3.69 7.07 4.89
CA ALA A 136 -5.02 7.14 4.29
C ALA A 136 -5.39 5.77 3.73
N THR A 137 -6.62 5.30 4.01
CA THR A 137 -7.04 3.93 3.69
C THR A 137 -8.45 3.93 3.13
N ARG A 138 -8.69 3.08 2.12
CA ARG A 138 -10.02 2.83 1.55
C ARG A 138 -10.19 1.35 1.24
N GLU A 139 -11.36 0.79 1.52
CA GLU A 139 -11.75 -0.53 1.02
C GLU A 139 -12.67 -0.35 -0.19
N TRP A 140 -12.35 -1.02 -1.29
CA TRP A 140 -13.16 -1.04 -2.50
C TRP A 140 -12.87 -2.29 -3.35
N LEU A 141 -13.90 -2.93 -3.88
CA LEU A 141 -13.83 -4.19 -4.67
C LEU A 141 -13.06 -5.33 -3.96
N GLY A 142 -13.16 -5.40 -2.63
CA GLY A 142 -12.42 -6.38 -1.82
C GLY A 142 -10.92 -6.14 -1.72
N TYR A 143 -10.43 -4.97 -2.13
CA TYR A 143 -9.04 -4.54 -1.95
C TYR A 143 -8.96 -3.44 -0.90
N VAL A 144 -7.85 -3.46 -0.15
CA VAL A 144 -7.44 -2.35 0.70
C VAL A 144 -6.47 -1.49 -0.09
N TRP A 145 -6.84 -0.23 -0.26
CA TRP A 145 -6.04 0.81 -0.87
C TRP A 145 -5.43 1.70 0.21
N VAL A 146 -4.19 2.12 0.01
CA VAL A 146 -3.47 3.02 0.93
C VAL A 146 -2.85 4.18 0.17
N CYS A 147 -2.76 5.34 0.81
CA CYS A 147 -2.04 6.50 0.27
C CYS A 147 -1.23 7.16 1.40
N LEU A 148 0.06 7.39 1.14
CA LEU A 148 1.02 7.88 2.13
C LEU A 148 1.13 9.42 2.14
N ALA A 149 0.55 10.08 1.13
CA ALA A 149 0.51 11.54 1.08
C ALA A 149 -0.20 12.11 2.30
N GLU A 150 0.33 13.21 2.83
CA GLU A 150 -0.29 13.97 3.92
C GLU A 150 -1.70 14.46 3.52
N ASN A 151 -1.84 14.88 2.26
CA ASN A 151 -3.11 15.26 1.64
C ASN A 151 -3.38 14.29 0.48
N PRO A 152 -4.00 13.13 0.73
CA PRO A 152 -4.23 12.12 -0.30
C PRO A 152 -5.15 12.67 -1.40
N PRO A 153 -4.90 12.33 -2.68
CA PRO A 153 -5.84 12.65 -3.75
C PRO A 153 -7.21 12.00 -3.48
N PRO A 154 -8.32 12.55 -3.99
CA PRO A 154 -9.63 11.91 -3.89
C PRO A 154 -9.58 10.48 -4.42
N PHE A 155 -10.16 9.53 -3.67
CA PHE A 155 -10.20 8.14 -4.12
C PHE A 155 -11.04 7.96 -5.41
N ASP A 156 -11.94 8.91 -5.70
CA ASP A 156 -12.77 8.91 -6.89
C ASP A 156 -11.93 8.92 -8.19
N GLU A 157 -10.69 9.42 -8.15
CA GLU A 157 -9.76 9.34 -9.30
C GLU A 157 -9.43 7.88 -9.65
N VAL A 158 -9.20 7.04 -8.63
CA VAL A 158 -8.99 5.58 -8.82
C VAL A 158 -10.24 4.94 -9.42
N VAL A 159 -11.41 5.32 -8.94
CA VAL A 159 -12.69 4.79 -9.43
C VAL A 159 -12.89 5.18 -10.91
N GLN A 160 -12.60 6.42 -11.27
CA GLN A 160 -12.70 6.92 -12.64
C GLN A 160 -11.76 6.19 -13.60
N ASP A 161 -10.50 5.94 -13.21
CA ASP A 161 -9.54 5.21 -14.03
C ASP A 161 -9.98 3.77 -14.31
N VAL A 162 -10.55 3.11 -13.30
CA VAL A 162 -11.09 1.75 -13.45
C VAL A 162 -12.34 1.77 -14.32
N VAL A 163 -13.27 2.70 -14.09
CA VAL A 163 -14.51 2.80 -14.85
C VAL A 163 -14.26 3.11 -16.32
N ALA A 164 -13.27 3.96 -16.62
CA ALA A 164 -12.88 4.30 -17.98
C ALA A 164 -12.43 3.08 -18.80
N ARG A 165 -11.94 2.02 -18.15
CA ARG A 165 -11.49 0.79 -18.81
C ARG A 165 -12.47 -0.38 -18.72
N LEU A 166 -13.15 -0.53 -17.58
CA LEU A 166 -13.91 -1.75 -17.27
C LEU A 166 -15.44 -1.56 -17.31
N GLY A 167 -15.92 -0.34 -17.56
CA GLY A 167 -17.35 0.00 -17.53
C GLY A 167 -17.76 0.68 -16.23
N ASP A 168 -19.02 1.11 -16.11
CA ASP A 168 -19.51 1.80 -14.91
C ASP A 168 -19.39 0.96 -13.62
N THR A 169 -19.48 1.63 -12.47
CA THR A 169 -19.31 1.00 -11.16
C THR A 169 -20.32 -0.12 -10.94
N GLU A 170 -21.57 0.05 -11.39
CA GLU A 170 -22.60 -0.97 -11.27
C GLU A 170 -22.24 -2.25 -12.05
N SER A 171 -21.70 -2.09 -13.26
CA SER A 171 -21.26 -3.20 -14.09
C SER A 171 -20.10 -3.97 -13.45
N ILE A 172 -19.16 -3.26 -12.82
CA ILE A 172 -18.02 -3.88 -12.13
C ILE A 172 -18.49 -4.61 -10.86
N GLU A 173 -19.34 -3.98 -10.06
CA GLU A 173 -19.85 -4.53 -8.80
C GLU A 173 -20.65 -5.83 -9.00
N ARG A 174 -21.36 -5.97 -10.13
CA ARG A 174 -22.09 -7.21 -10.49
C ARG A 174 -21.21 -8.45 -10.62
N TYR A 175 -19.90 -8.30 -10.79
CA TYR A 175 -18.97 -9.44 -10.79
C TYR A 175 -18.70 -9.99 -9.38
N GLY A 176 -19.12 -9.31 -8.31
CA GLY A 176 -18.91 -9.78 -6.93
C GLY A 176 -17.43 -9.89 -6.56
N ILE A 177 -16.58 -8.99 -7.08
CA ILE A 177 -15.12 -9.05 -6.92
C ILE A 177 -14.71 -9.07 -5.44
N GLU A 178 -15.50 -8.41 -4.59
CA GLU A 178 -15.28 -8.38 -3.14
C GLU A 178 -15.44 -9.74 -2.45
N ASP A 179 -16.26 -10.61 -3.00
CA ASP A 179 -16.54 -11.95 -2.45
C ASP A 179 -15.57 -13.02 -2.96
N LEU A 180 -14.62 -12.65 -3.83
CA LEU A 180 -13.64 -13.60 -4.38
C LEU A 180 -12.56 -13.97 -3.36
N ASP A 181 -12.32 -15.28 -3.24
CA ASP A 181 -11.23 -15.85 -2.46
C ASP A 181 -9.96 -16.09 -3.30
N VAL A 182 -8.80 -15.93 -2.67
CA VAL A 182 -7.51 -16.19 -3.31
C VAL A 182 -7.28 -17.70 -3.42
N GLY A 183 -7.45 -18.25 -4.63
CA GLY A 183 -7.16 -19.67 -4.89
C GLY A 183 -5.67 -20.01 -4.93
N ARG A 184 -4.83 -19.11 -5.47
CA ARG A 184 -3.37 -19.27 -5.52
C ARG A 184 -2.68 -17.92 -5.54
N ARG A 185 -1.57 -17.80 -4.81
CA ARG A 185 -0.66 -16.65 -4.84
C ARG A 185 0.72 -17.12 -5.30
N ILE A 186 1.28 -16.43 -6.28
CA ILE A 186 2.63 -16.68 -6.81
C ILE A 186 3.45 -15.42 -6.55
N VAL A 187 4.59 -15.57 -5.89
CA VAL A 187 5.49 -14.48 -5.53
C VAL A 187 6.89 -14.84 -6.02
N TYR A 188 7.53 -13.93 -6.75
CA TYR A 188 8.88 -14.09 -7.27
C TYR A 188 9.51 -12.72 -7.52
N ASP A 189 10.83 -12.67 -7.42
CA ASP A 189 11.59 -11.45 -7.68
C ASP A 189 11.90 -11.33 -9.17
N VAL A 190 11.50 -10.21 -9.77
CA VAL A 190 11.84 -9.86 -11.15
C VAL A 190 12.92 -8.80 -11.12
N ARG A 191 14.10 -9.10 -11.69
CA ARG A 191 15.22 -8.15 -11.83
C ARG A 191 14.99 -7.20 -13.00
N ALA A 192 13.90 -6.44 -12.95
CA ALA A 192 13.51 -5.46 -13.96
C ALA A 192 12.92 -4.20 -13.30
N ASN A 193 12.87 -3.11 -14.05
CA ASN A 193 12.14 -1.92 -13.62
C ASN A 193 10.62 -2.20 -13.63
N TRP A 194 9.89 -1.70 -12.65
CA TRP A 194 8.43 -1.90 -12.52
C TRP A 194 7.65 -1.46 -13.78
N LYS A 195 8.11 -0.41 -14.46
CA LYS A 195 7.47 0.10 -15.68
C LYS A 195 7.43 -0.94 -16.80
N LEU A 196 8.46 -1.78 -16.94
CA LEU A 196 8.49 -2.83 -17.95
C LEU A 196 7.42 -3.90 -17.71
N ILE A 197 7.11 -4.20 -16.44
CA ILE A 197 6.05 -5.15 -16.08
C ILE A 197 4.69 -4.57 -16.46
N VAL A 198 4.47 -3.28 -16.18
CA VAL A 198 3.24 -2.57 -16.54
C VAL A 198 3.11 -2.47 -18.06
N GLU A 199 4.13 -2.00 -18.76
CA GLU A 199 4.13 -1.85 -20.22
C GLU A 199 3.86 -3.18 -20.94
N ASN A 200 4.45 -4.29 -20.46
CA ASN A 200 4.15 -5.63 -20.99
C ASN A 200 2.68 -6.01 -20.79
N PHE A 201 2.04 -5.63 -19.68
CA PHE A 201 0.61 -5.91 -19.47
C PHE A 201 -0.30 -5.07 -20.39
N MET A 202 0.18 -3.90 -20.82
CA MET A 202 -0.62 -2.94 -21.62
C MET A 202 -0.73 -3.31 -23.10
N GLU A 203 -0.12 -4.40 -23.55
CA GLU A 203 -0.22 -4.89 -24.92
C GLU A 203 -0.27 -6.42 -24.98
N CYS A 204 -0.68 -6.95 -26.14
CA CYS A 204 -0.72 -8.39 -26.40
C CYS A 204 -0.03 -8.73 -27.73
N TYR A 205 0.84 -7.84 -28.20
CA TYR A 205 1.65 -8.05 -29.39
C TYR A 205 2.65 -9.19 -29.17
N HIS A 206 3.14 -9.35 -27.93
CA HIS A 206 3.97 -10.49 -27.52
C HIS A 206 3.19 -11.79 -27.29
N CYS A 207 1.85 -11.79 -27.30
CA CYS A 207 1.06 -13.00 -27.00
C CYS A 207 1.10 -14.06 -28.10
N ALA A 208 1.34 -13.65 -29.34
CA ALA A 208 1.29 -14.53 -30.51
C ALA A 208 2.62 -15.26 -30.80
N THR A 209 3.66 -14.99 -30.02
CA THR A 209 5.00 -15.58 -30.20
C THR A 209 5.17 -16.90 -29.48
#